data_AF-A0A965C687-F1
#
_entry.id   AF-A0A965C687-F1
#
_cell.length_a   1.000
_cell.length_b   1.000
_cell.length_c   1.000
_cell.angle_alpha   90.00
_cell.angle_beta   90.00
_cell.angle_gamma   90.00
#
_symmetry.space_group_name_H-M   'P 1'
#
loop_
_entity.id
_entity.type
_entity.pdbx_description
1 polymer ?
#
loop_
_entity_poly.entity_id
_entity_poly.type
_entity_poly.pdbx_seq_one_letter_code
_entity_poly.pdbx_strand_id
1 'polypeptide(L)' 'MTAKIQRPSGRNANQLRNVEIIRNYTKHAEGSVLVKFGDTHVLCTASVDEKVPGFLKGKGQG' A
#
# COMPACT_ATOMS: atom_id res chain seq x y z
N MET A 1 7.33 -31.37 -22.70
CA MET A 1 8.55 -30.85 -22.03
C MET A 1 8.26 -29.44 -21.56
N THR A 2 7.90 -29.23 -20.29
CA THR A 2 7.66 -27.90 -19.73
C THR A 2 8.98 -27.38 -19.17
N ALA A 3 9.56 -26.36 -19.79
CA ALA A 3 10.75 -25.71 -19.27
C ALA A 3 10.48 -25.18 -17.86
N LYS A 4 11.30 -25.60 -16.88
CA LYS A 4 11.23 -25.11 -15.51
C LYS A 4 11.71 -23.65 -15.52
N ILE A 5 10.76 -22.71 -15.59
CA ILE A 5 11.05 -21.27 -15.51
C ILE A 5 11.49 -20.97 -14.07
N GLN A 6 12.81 -20.96 -13.86
CA GLN A 6 13.42 -20.57 -12.59
C GLN A 6 13.62 -19.05 -12.60
N ARG A 7 12.94 -18.35 -11.68
CA ARG A 7 13.09 -16.91 -11.53
C ARG A 7 14.47 -16.59 -10.92
N PRO A 8 15.13 -15.48 -11.28
CA PRO A 8 16.43 -15.10 -10.72
C PRO A 8 16.45 -15.03 -9.18
N SER A 9 15.32 -14.65 -8.57
CA SER A 9 15.17 -14.62 -7.11
C SER A 9 14.98 -16.00 -6.46
N GLY A 10 15.06 -17.11 -7.20
CA GLY A 10 14.86 -18.48 -6.69
C GLY A 10 13.40 -18.86 -6.36
N ARG A 11 12.49 -17.89 -6.32
CA ARG A 11 11.06 -18.10 -6.00
C ARG A 11 10.30 -18.89 -7.05
N ASN A 12 9.26 -19.62 -6.60
CA ASN A 12 8.29 -20.26 -7.48
C ASN A 12 7.48 -19.23 -8.28
N ALA A 13 6.86 -19.66 -9.38
CA ALA A 13 6.05 -18.79 -10.23
C ALA A 13 4.88 -18.12 -9.48
N ASN A 14 4.25 -18.84 -8.56
CA ASN A 14 3.14 -18.39 -7.72
C ASN A 14 3.57 -17.83 -6.35
N GLN A 15 4.88 -17.74 -6.08
CA GLN A 15 5.38 -17.26 -4.80
C GLN A 15 5.61 -15.74 -4.83
N LEU A 16 4.92 -15.02 -3.95
CA LEU A 16 5.09 -13.58 -3.71
C LEU A 16 6.45 -13.27 -3.07
N ARG A 17 6.83 -11.98 -3.03
CA ARG A 17 7.99 -11.53 -2.24
C ARG A 17 7.58 -11.54 -0.77
N ASN A 18 8.54 -11.44 0.14
CA ASN A 18 8.21 -11.18 1.54
C ASN A 18 7.42 -9.87 1.65
N VAL A 19 6.32 -9.89 2.40
CA VAL A 19 5.46 -8.72 2.60
C VAL A 19 5.47 -8.37 4.08
N GLU A 20 5.85 -7.14 4.39
CA GLU A 20 5.83 -6.58 5.75
C GLU A 20 4.92 -5.36 5.77
N ILE A 21 4.03 -5.29 6.77
CA ILE A 21 3.09 -4.17 6.96
C ILE A 21 3.32 -3.61 8.36
N ILE A 22 3.91 -2.41 8.42
CA ILE A 22 4.19 -1.72 9.69
C ILE A 22 3.21 -0.56 9.81
N ARG A 23 2.27 -0.65 10.75
CA ARG A 23 1.27 0.38 11.04
C ARG A 23 1.83 1.45 11.97
N ASN A 24 1.17 2.61 12.02
CA ASN A 24 1.54 3.76 12.86
C ASN A 24 3.00 4.18 12.62
N TYR A 25 3.42 4.18 11.35
CA TYR A 25 4.81 4.41 10.97
C TYR A 25 5.25 5.87 11.14
N THR A 26 4.37 6.82 10.86
CA THR A 26 4.62 8.25 11.07
C THR A 26 3.78 8.77 12.23
N LYS A 27 4.32 9.79 12.93
CA LYS A 27 3.71 10.35 14.15
C LYS A 27 2.50 11.25 13.88
N HIS A 28 2.48 11.92 12.73
CA HIS A 28 1.58 13.06 12.48
C HIS A 28 0.35 12.75 11.65
N ALA A 29 0.40 11.69 10.83
CA ALA A 29 -0.76 11.31 10.03
C ALA A 29 -1.76 10.53 10.88
N GLU A 30 -3.05 10.78 10.67
CA GLU A 30 -4.15 10.08 11.32
C GLU A 30 -4.12 8.57 11.02
N GLY A 31 -3.68 8.21 9.81
CA GLY A 31 -3.31 6.85 9.45
C GLY A 31 -1.96 6.82 8.74
N SER A 32 -1.06 5.93 9.17
CA SER A 32 0.23 5.73 8.50
C SER A 32 0.66 4.27 8.47
N VAL A 33 1.21 3.85 7.33
CA VAL A 33 1.70 2.48 7.11
C VAL A 33 2.95 2.51 6.23
N LEU A 34 4.00 1.80 6.63
CA LEU A 34 5.08 1.39 5.73
C LEU A 34 4.81 -0.03 5.25
N VAL A 35 4.65 -0.20 3.93
CA VAL A 35 4.49 -1.52 3.31
C VAL A 35 5.75 -1.86 2.53
N LYS A 36 6.30 -3.04 2.76
CA LYS A 36 7.48 -3.56 2.04
C LYS A 36 7.12 -4.81 1.26
N PHE A 37 7.49 -4.84 -0.02
CA PHE A 37 7.39 -5.98 -0.91
C PHE A 37 8.81 -6.39 -1.35
N GLY A 38 9.51 -7.13 -0.50
CA GLY A 38 10.98 -7.28 -0.60
C GLY A 38 11.64 -5.90 -0.54
N ASP A 39 12.45 -5.57 -1.55
CA ASP A 39 13.19 -4.30 -1.61
C ASP A 39 12.34 -3.10 -2.06
N THR A 40 11.07 -3.31 -2.45
CA THR A 40 10.16 -2.21 -2.80
C THR A 40 9.45 -1.73 -1.54
N HIS A 41 9.69 -0.50 -1.11
CA HIS A 41 9.07 0.09 0.08
C HIS A 41 8.16 1.25 -0.30
N VAL A 42 6.96 1.29 0.28
CA VAL A 42 5.95 2.32 0.04
C VAL A 42 5.47 2.86 1.38
N LEU A 43 5.63 4.17 1.58
CA LEU A 43 5.00 4.88 2.69
C LEU A 43 3.62 5.38 2.25
N CYS A 44 2.60 4.97 2.98
CA CYS A 44 1.23 5.46 2.83
C CYS A 44 0.83 6.28 4.05
N THR A 45 0.36 7.50 3.81
CA THR A 45 -0.21 8.39 4.82
C THR A 45 -1.63 8.75 4.40
N ALA A 46 -2.57 8.63 5.33
CA ALA A 46 -3.95 9.07 5.17
C ALA A 46 -4.21 10.23 6.13
N SER A 47 -4.93 11.23 5.63
CA SER A 47 -5.36 12.41 6.40
C SER A 47 -6.84 12.66 6.19
N VAL A 48 -7.46 13.32 7.16
CA VAL A 48 -8.88 13.65 7.15
C VAL A 48 -9.04 15.15 6.89
N ASP A 49 -9.84 15.50 5.89
CA ASP A 49 -10.28 16.88 5.66
C ASP A 49 -11.78 16.96 5.99
N GLU A 50 -12.19 17.97 6.75
CA GLU A 50 -13.60 18.23 7.08
C GLU A 50 -14.40 18.69 5.85
N LYS A 51 -13.71 19.04 4.75
CA LYS A 51 -14.35 19.48 3.50
C LYS A 51 -14.82 18.29 2.67
N VAL A 52 -16.04 18.43 2.17
CA VAL A 52 -16.55 17.58 1.09
C VAL A 52 -15.96 18.01 -0.26
N PRO A 53 -15.84 17.10 -1.24
CA PRO A 53 -15.51 17.46 -2.61
C PRO A 53 -16.40 18.59 -3.16
N GLY A 54 -15.82 19.50 -3.94
CA GLY A 54 -16.51 20.74 -4.35
C GLY A 54 -17.85 20.54 -5.04
N PHE A 55 -18.01 19.46 -5.81
CA PHE A 55 -19.27 19.12 -6.51
C PHE A 55 -20.40 18.63 -5.58
N LEU A 56 -20.10 18.38 -4.29
CA LEU A 56 -21.04 18.02 -3.23
C LEU A 56 -21.35 19.18 -2.26
N LYS A 57 -20.65 20.31 -2.39
CA LYS A 57 -20.85 21.47 -1.50
C LYS A 57 -22.30 21.94 -1.54
N GLY A 58 -22.92 22.10 -0.37
CA GLY A 58 -24.30 22.57 -0.24
C GLY A 58 -25.39 21.54 -0.56
N LYS A 59 -25.04 20.30 -0.93
CA LYS A 59 -26.00 19.23 -1.23
C LYS A 59 -26.40 18.40 0.00
N GLY A 60 -25.80 18.64 1.17
CA GLY A 60 -25.98 17.80 2.35
C GLY A 60 -25.50 16.36 2.15
N GLN A 61 -24.62 16.13 1.17
CA GLN A 61 -24.05 14.85 0.82
C GLN A 61 -22.54 14.91 1.07
N GLY A 62 -22.00 13.97 1.85
CA GLY A 62 -20.59 13.90 2.19
C GLY A 62 -20.37 13.37 3.59
#